data_AF-A0A517DX34-F1
#
_entry.id   AF-A0A517DX34-F1
#
_cell.length_a   1.000
_cell.length_b   1.000
_cell.length_c   1.000
_cell.angle_alpha   90.00
_cell.angle_beta   90.00
_cell.angle_gamma   90.00
#
_symmetry.space_group_name_H-M   'P 1'
#
loop_
_entity.id
_entity.type
_entity.pdbx_description
1 polymer ?
#
loop_
_entity_poly.entity_id
_entity_poly.type
_entity_poly.pdbx_seq_one_letter_code
_entity_poly.pdbx_strand_id
1 'polypeptide(L)'
;MNYLSKKLINIETYISVSNTTTLEEYKEKDWGSIGEIRSEITNKKVAVFLNRLPNSEIIQDFVIWFFENIYDRSYHAIGLQRNIHLYKKSSEGSFDIDKDFLFRLEFNDKEGNLYLRFERGNLKTALSENLDILKQIKTYNRSKKHIVLHSDINNDILNNIKINLKKLVQNLP
;
A
#
# COMPACT_ATOMS: atom_id res chain seq x y z
N MET A 1 25.51 13.50 9.48
CA MET A 1 24.71 12.27 9.29
C MET A 1 24.05 12.35 7.91
N ASN A 2 24.60 11.80 6.83
CA ASN A 2 24.25 10.45 6.33
C ASN A 2 24.79 9.31 7.21
N TYR A 3 24.40 8.06 6.90
CA TYR A 3 23.95 7.12 7.92
C TYR A 3 22.68 7.75 8.51
N LEU A 4 21.61 7.97 7.72
CA LEU A 4 20.43 7.09 7.46
C LEU A 4 19.72 6.58 8.73
N SER A 5 20.48 6.62 9.80
CA SER A 5 20.60 5.61 10.81
C SER A 5 21.37 6.25 11.98
N LYS A 6 21.26 7.56 12.22
CA LYS A 6 20.47 7.82 13.43
C LYS A 6 19.04 7.95 12.94
N LYS A 7 18.53 6.82 12.45
CA LYS A 7 17.59 5.99 13.21
C LYS A 7 16.57 7.01 13.56
N LEU A 8 15.67 7.31 12.63
CA LEU A 8 14.70 8.40 12.73
C LEU A 8 13.65 8.11 13.83
N ILE A 9 14.11 7.56 14.96
CA ILE A 9 13.89 7.77 16.39
C ILE A 9 12.61 8.39 16.88
N ASN A 10 11.90 9.19 16.11
CA ASN A 10 10.54 9.60 16.44
C ASN A 10 9.75 9.47 15.15
N ILE A 11 9.13 8.31 14.97
CA ILE A 11 8.30 7.84 13.84
C ILE A 11 7.20 8.83 13.40
N GLU A 12 7.13 10.05 13.93
CA GLU A 12 6.09 11.07 13.72
C GLU A 12 6.22 11.94 12.45
N THR A 13 7.33 11.96 11.70
CA THR A 13 7.57 13.09 10.75
C THR A 13 7.74 12.75 9.25
N TYR A 14 7.88 11.49 8.81
CA TYR A 14 8.32 11.22 7.43
C TYR A 14 7.32 10.54 6.51
N ILE A 15 6.27 11.28 6.24
CA ILE A 15 5.59 11.12 4.98
C ILE A 15 5.63 12.46 4.21
N SER A 16 6.70 12.55 3.41
CA SER A 16 7.23 13.60 2.50
C SER A 16 6.84 15.06 2.69
N VAL A 17 7.89 15.88 2.78
CA VAL A 17 7.98 17.22 2.18
C VAL A 17 7.72 17.12 0.66
N SER A 18 6.45 17.07 0.31
CA SER A 18 5.93 17.76 -0.86
C SER A 18 5.05 18.82 -0.24
N ASN A 19 5.26 20.11 -0.55
CA ASN A 19 4.41 21.20 -0.04
C ASN A 19 2.93 20.78 -0.04
N THR A 20 2.38 20.41 1.12
CA THR A 20 0.96 20.09 1.25
C THR A 20 0.31 21.21 2.05
N THR A 21 -0.01 22.29 1.36
CA THR A 21 -1.30 22.95 1.60
C THR A 21 -2.36 21.96 1.16
N THR A 22 -2.95 21.21 2.09
CA THR A 22 -4.19 20.48 1.79
C THR A 22 -5.12 20.59 2.98
N LEU A 23 -5.99 21.61 2.94
CA LEU A 23 -7.35 21.50 3.47
C LEU A 23 -8.01 20.37 2.69
N GLU A 24 -8.00 19.14 3.24
CA GLU A 24 -8.63 18.00 2.58
C GLU A 24 -10.11 17.97 2.95
N GLU A 25 -10.93 18.57 2.10
CA GLU A 25 -12.37 18.37 2.13
C GLU A 25 -12.69 16.92 1.74
N TYR A 26 -13.11 16.16 2.73
CA TYR A 26 -13.69 14.83 2.55
C TYR A 26 -15.09 14.98 1.94
N LYS A 27 -15.27 14.48 0.72
CA LYS A 27 -16.60 14.19 0.21
C LYS A 27 -16.93 12.78 0.68
N GLU A 28 -17.94 12.68 1.55
CA GLU A 28 -18.56 11.42 2.00
C GLU A 28 -18.82 10.52 0.80
N LYS A 29 -17.93 9.55 0.58
CA LYS A 29 -18.28 8.32 -0.12
C LYS A 29 -18.38 7.23 0.93
N ASP A 30 -19.27 6.27 0.72
CA ASP A 30 -19.72 5.21 1.63
C ASP A 30 -18.63 4.17 2.02
N TRP A 31 -17.39 4.58 2.24
CA TRP A 31 -16.27 3.72 2.59
C TRP A 31 -16.28 3.25 4.05
N GLY A 32 -17.23 3.74 4.85
CA GLY A 32 -17.41 3.38 6.26
C GLY A 32 -16.14 3.59 7.10
N SER A 33 -15.85 2.62 7.98
CA SER A 33 -14.71 2.66 8.90
C SER A 33 -13.35 2.59 8.20
N ILE A 34 -13.26 1.99 7.01
CA ILE A 34 -12.01 1.93 6.23
C ILE A 34 -11.57 3.33 5.79
N GLY A 35 -12.53 4.17 5.38
CA GLY A 35 -12.26 5.56 5.01
C GLY A 35 -11.63 6.38 6.15
N GLU A 36 -11.97 6.06 7.39
CA GLU A 36 -11.50 6.75 8.60
C GLU A 36 -10.10 6.31 9.07
N ILE A 37 -9.56 5.21 8.52
CA ILE A 37 -8.18 4.80 8.80
C ILE A 37 -7.26 5.93 8.36
N ARG A 38 -6.41 6.40 9.28
CA ARG A 38 -5.47 7.50 9.05
C ARG A 38 -4.05 7.06 9.30
N SER A 39 -3.12 7.61 8.54
CA SER A 39 -1.72 7.50 8.87
C SER A 39 -1.44 8.36 10.10
N GLU A 40 -0.81 7.78 11.11
CA GLU A 40 -0.39 8.50 12.32
C GLU A 40 0.60 9.62 11.98
N ILE A 41 1.32 9.50 10.86
CA ILE A 41 2.40 10.39 10.45
C ILE A 41 1.90 11.57 9.61
N THR A 42 1.16 11.32 8.51
CA THR A 42 0.61 12.44 7.71
C THR A 42 -0.68 13.00 8.23
N ASN A 43 -1.37 12.26 9.11
CA ASN A 43 -2.77 12.51 9.42
C ASN A 43 -3.72 12.37 8.19
N LYS A 44 -3.23 11.94 7.02
CA LYS A 44 -4.09 11.69 5.85
C LYS A 44 -4.92 10.44 6.10
N LYS A 45 -6.18 10.49 5.66
CA LYS A 45 -7.12 9.36 5.70
C LYS A 45 -7.03 8.51 4.43
N VAL A 46 -7.34 7.22 4.55
CA VAL A 46 -7.47 6.31 3.39
C VAL A 46 -8.52 6.84 2.41
N ALA A 47 -9.57 7.51 2.92
CA ALA A 47 -10.58 8.19 2.12
C ALA A 47 -10.01 9.12 1.03
N VAL A 48 -8.90 9.81 1.30
CA VAL A 48 -8.25 10.70 0.33
C VAL A 48 -7.76 9.92 -0.88
N PHE A 49 -7.18 8.74 -0.64
CA PHE A 49 -6.76 7.84 -1.71
C PHE A 49 -7.97 7.25 -2.45
N LEU A 50 -8.97 6.77 -1.72
CA LEU A 50 -10.18 6.15 -2.31
C LEU A 50 -10.97 7.13 -3.18
N ASN A 51 -11.04 8.40 -2.79
CA ASN A 51 -11.72 9.44 -3.57
C ASN A 51 -11.06 9.74 -4.92
N ARG A 52 -9.80 9.31 -5.12
CA ARG A 52 -9.11 9.39 -6.43
C ARG A 52 -9.50 8.29 -7.40
N LEU A 53 -10.32 7.31 -6.98
CA LEU A 53 -10.70 6.15 -7.79
C LEU A 53 -12.12 6.30 -8.38
N PRO A 54 -12.57 7.44 -8.95
CA PRO A 54 -13.96 7.57 -9.37
C PRO A 54 -14.31 6.50 -10.42
N ASN A 55 -15.49 5.88 -10.27
CA ASN A 55 -16.02 4.89 -11.21
C ASN A 55 -15.16 3.63 -11.40
N SER A 56 -14.29 3.29 -10.44
CA SER A 56 -13.47 2.09 -10.49
C SER A 56 -13.85 1.10 -9.38
N GLU A 57 -15.07 0.56 -9.46
CA GLU A 57 -15.68 -0.29 -8.44
C GLU A 57 -14.78 -1.48 -8.07
N ILE A 58 -14.28 -2.23 -9.07
CA ILE A 58 -13.40 -3.39 -8.82
C ILE A 58 -12.12 -3.00 -8.07
N ILE A 59 -11.54 -1.84 -8.39
CA ILE A 59 -10.33 -1.36 -7.71
C ILE A 59 -10.65 -0.92 -6.29
N GLN A 60 -11.78 -0.23 -6.08
CA GLN A 60 -12.25 0.17 -4.76
C GLN A 60 -12.50 -1.07 -3.88
N ASP A 61 -13.22 -2.06 -4.39
CA ASP A 61 -13.49 -3.34 -3.72
C ASP A 61 -12.20 -4.06 -3.35
N PHE A 62 -11.19 -4.01 -4.22
CA PHE A 62 -9.89 -4.58 -3.92
C PHE A 62 -9.20 -3.86 -2.75
N VAL A 63 -9.22 -2.52 -2.73
CA VAL A 63 -8.59 -1.73 -1.66
C VAL A 63 -9.31 -1.95 -0.33
N ILE A 64 -10.65 -1.95 -0.34
CA ILE A 64 -11.46 -2.25 0.86
C ILE A 64 -11.14 -3.65 1.37
N TRP A 65 -11.21 -4.66 0.49
CA TRP A 65 -10.87 -6.03 0.84
C TRP A 65 -9.48 -6.13 1.49
N PHE A 66 -8.49 -5.43 0.94
CA PHE A 66 -7.14 -5.39 1.49
C PHE A 66 -7.15 -4.90 2.94
N PHE A 67 -7.84 -3.79 3.22
CA PHE A 67 -7.89 -3.23 4.57
C PHE A 67 -8.70 -4.08 5.56
N GLU A 68 -9.74 -4.76 5.09
CA GLU A 68 -10.58 -5.61 5.95
C GLU A 68 -9.96 -6.99 6.24
N ASN A 69 -9.17 -7.53 5.31
CA ASN A 69 -8.77 -8.94 5.36
C ASN A 69 -7.26 -9.17 5.49
N ILE A 70 -6.43 -8.21 5.10
CA ILE A 70 -4.97 -8.34 5.07
C ILE A 70 -4.30 -7.37 6.03
N TYR A 71 -4.75 -6.12 6.05
CA TYR A 71 -4.21 -5.13 6.97
C TYR A 71 -4.60 -5.47 8.42
N ASP A 72 -3.62 -5.37 9.30
CA ASP A 72 -3.81 -5.49 10.74
C ASP A 72 -2.96 -4.42 11.42
N ARG A 73 -3.60 -3.50 12.13
CA ARG A 73 -2.92 -2.40 12.84
C ARG A 73 -1.90 -2.84 13.89
N SER A 74 -1.97 -4.09 14.35
CA SER A 74 -1.03 -4.66 15.33
C SER A 74 0.28 -5.08 14.65
N TYR A 75 0.19 -5.58 13.41
CA TYR A 75 1.33 -6.11 12.66
C TYR A 75 1.80 -5.21 11.52
N HIS A 76 1.01 -4.20 11.16
CA HIS A 76 1.25 -3.37 9.98
C HIS A 76 1.16 -1.88 10.29
N ALA A 77 1.98 -1.10 9.58
CA ALA A 77 1.92 0.34 9.53
C ALA A 77 1.59 0.79 8.11
N ILE A 78 0.90 1.93 7.99
CA ILE A 78 0.57 2.53 6.70
C ILE A 78 1.14 3.93 6.56
N GLY A 79 1.68 4.20 5.38
CA GLY A 79 2.00 5.55 4.94
C GLY A 79 0.98 6.03 3.91
N LEU A 80 0.26 7.11 4.20
CA LEU A 80 -0.74 7.69 3.30
C LEU A 80 -0.26 9.05 2.77
N GLN A 81 -0.10 9.15 1.46
CA GLN A 81 0.18 10.39 0.71
C GLN A 81 -0.77 10.52 -0.47
N ARG A 82 -0.21 10.77 -1.65
CA ARG A 82 -0.78 10.39 -2.92
C ARG A 82 -1.00 8.86 -2.99
N ASN A 83 -0.15 8.04 -2.39
CA ASN A 83 -0.25 6.57 -2.47
C ASN A 83 -0.42 5.93 -1.08
N ILE A 84 -0.79 4.65 -1.05
CA ILE A 84 -0.81 3.84 0.18
C ILE A 84 0.45 2.99 0.21
N HIS A 85 1.26 3.14 1.24
CA HIS A 85 2.45 2.35 1.47
C HIS A 85 2.21 1.43 2.66
N LEU A 86 2.52 0.15 2.50
CA LEU A 86 2.37 -0.84 3.56
C LEU A 86 3.74 -1.26 4.08
N TYR A 87 3.82 -1.34 5.41
CA TYR A 87 5.01 -1.75 6.12
C TYR A 87 4.66 -2.79 7.19
N LYS A 88 5.61 -3.69 7.47
CA LYS A 88 5.58 -4.54 8.66
C LYS A 88 5.89 -3.69 9.89
N LYS A 89 5.20 -3.93 11.01
CA LYS A 89 5.60 -3.39 12.31
C LYS A 89 6.66 -4.30 12.92
N SER A 90 7.77 -3.71 13.35
CA SER A 90 8.79 -4.42 14.13
C SER A 90 8.29 -4.68 15.55
N SER A 91 8.43 -5.92 16.02
CA SER A 91 8.15 -6.33 17.41
C SER A 91 9.19 -5.78 18.40
N GLU A 92 10.38 -5.39 17.93
CA GLU A 92 11.51 -4.96 18.76
C GLU A 92 11.60 -3.43 18.94
N GLY A 93 10.53 -2.70 18.63
CA GLY A 93 10.41 -1.27 18.92
C GLY A 93 11.20 -0.32 18.00
N SER A 94 12.00 -0.84 17.05
CA SER A 94 12.63 -0.02 16.01
C SER A 94 12.10 -0.35 14.63
N PHE A 95 11.43 0.62 14.01
CA PHE A 95 10.94 0.59 12.63
C PHE A 95 12.06 0.95 11.65
N ASP A 96 12.26 0.14 10.62
CA ASP A 96 13.25 0.33 9.56
C ASP A 96 12.57 0.30 8.19
N ILE A 97 12.43 1.46 7.55
CA ILE A 97 11.73 1.59 6.27
C ILE A 97 12.31 0.73 5.15
N ASP A 98 13.62 0.46 5.18
CA ASP A 98 14.31 -0.32 4.14
C ASP A 98 14.04 -1.82 4.32
N LYS A 99 13.81 -2.27 5.55
CA LYS A 99 13.56 -3.67 5.90
C LYS A 99 12.09 -4.01 6.03
N ASP A 100 11.26 -3.04 6.42
CA ASP A 100 9.87 -3.26 6.77
C ASP A 100 8.92 -2.97 5.60
N PHE A 101 9.41 -2.36 4.51
CA PHE A 101 8.59 -2.07 3.34
C PHE A 101 8.05 -3.35 2.70
N LEU A 102 6.73 -3.45 2.58
CA LEU A 102 6.07 -4.60 1.95
C LEU A 102 5.73 -4.30 0.50
N PHE A 103 4.87 -3.32 0.27
CA PHE A 103 4.51 -2.87 -1.07
C PHE A 103 3.80 -1.52 -0.99
N ARG A 104 3.54 -0.92 -2.15
CA ARG A 104 2.65 0.24 -2.24
C ARG A 104 1.52 0.03 -3.24
N LEU A 105 0.36 0.58 -2.90
CA LEU A 105 -0.77 0.79 -3.80
C LEU A 105 -0.62 2.18 -4.42
N GLU A 106 -0.43 2.21 -5.73
CA GLU A 106 -0.27 3.43 -6.51
C GLU A 106 -1.35 3.49 -7.58
N PHE A 107 -2.20 4.50 -7.51
CA PHE A 107 -3.22 4.72 -8.54
C PHE A 107 -2.75 5.75 -9.57
N ASN A 108 -2.87 5.39 -10.84
CA ASN A 108 -2.61 6.27 -11.97
C ASN A 108 -3.93 6.79 -12.53
N ASP A 109 -4.22 8.04 -12.21
CA ASP A 109 -5.47 8.71 -12.59
C ASP A 109 -5.66 8.81 -14.12
N LYS A 110 -4.56 8.83 -14.89
CA LYS A 110 -4.62 8.93 -16.36
C LYS A 110 -5.02 7.61 -17.03
N GLU A 111 -4.56 6.50 -16.47
CA GLU A 111 -4.81 5.17 -17.04
C GLU A 111 -5.95 4.43 -16.34
N GLY A 112 -6.44 4.93 -15.20
CA GLY A 112 -7.45 4.25 -14.40
C GLY A 112 -6.95 2.97 -13.73
N ASN A 113 -5.63 2.82 -13.58
CA ASN A 113 -4.98 1.58 -13.12
C ASN A 113 -4.45 1.71 -11.70
N LEU A 114 -4.63 0.64 -10.91
CA LEU A 114 -3.97 0.47 -9.62
C LEU A 114 -2.75 -0.45 -9.79
N TYR A 115 -1.61 -0.02 -9.28
CA TYR A 115 -0.41 -0.84 -9.23
C TYR A 115 -0.11 -1.28 -7.80
N LEU A 116 0.09 -2.58 -7.60
CA LEU A 116 0.76 -3.12 -6.43
C LEU A 116 2.24 -3.21 -6.74
N ARG A 117 3.04 -2.28 -6.22
CA ARG A 117 4.47 -2.21 -6.49
C ARG A 117 5.28 -2.73 -5.31
N PHE A 118 6.20 -3.64 -5.60
CA PHE A 118 7.08 -4.27 -4.62
C PHE A 118 8.46 -3.60 -4.54
N GLU A 119 8.66 -2.48 -5.26
CA GLU A 119 9.89 -1.69 -5.24
C GLU A 119 9.61 -0.17 -5.29
N ARG A 120 10.51 0.62 -4.69
CA ARG A 120 10.50 2.10 -4.75
C ARG A 120 11.91 2.66 -4.81
N GLY A 121 12.38 2.99 -6.02
CA GLY A 121 13.76 3.46 -6.19
C GLY A 121 14.72 2.38 -5.69
N ASN A 122 15.47 2.68 -4.63
CA ASN A 122 16.38 1.72 -4.00
C ASN A 122 15.71 0.83 -2.94
N LEU A 123 14.47 1.12 -2.53
CA LEU A 123 13.73 0.31 -1.56
C LEU A 123 13.26 -0.98 -2.22
N LYS A 124 13.67 -2.11 -1.63
CA LYS A 124 13.22 -3.44 -1.99
C LYS A 124 12.23 -3.93 -0.94
N THR A 125 11.24 -4.69 -1.39
CA THR A 125 10.28 -5.30 -0.47
C THR A 125 10.95 -6.33 0.45
N ALA A 126 10.51 -6.38 1.71
CA ALA A 126 10.79 -7.46 2.65
C ALA A 126 10.25 -8.82 2.16
N LEU A 127 9.32 -8.80 1.21
CA LEU A 127 8.71 -9.98 0.59
C LEU A 127 9.59 -10.58 -0.52
N SER A 128 10.81 -10.06 -0.76
CA SER A 128 11.59 -10.33 -1.98
C SER A 128 11.85 -11.81 -2.22
N GLU A 129 12.03 -12.59 -1.15
CA GLU A 129 12.30 -14.03 -1.22
C GLU A 129 11.06 -14.85 -1.62
N ASN A 130 9.86 -14.28 -1.44
CA ASN A 130 8.59 -14.95 -1.71
C ASN A 130 7.87 -14.44 -2.97
N LEU A 131 8.42 -13.43 -3.67
CA LEU A 131 7.77 -12.84 -4.86
C LEU A 131 7.60 -13.82 -6.03
N ASP A 132 8.30 -14.95 -6.01
CA ASP A 132 8.18 -15.99 -7.03
C ASP A 132 6.75 -16.53 -7.16
N ILE A 133 5.97 -16.49 -6.06
CA ILE A 133 4.54 -16.84 -6.09
C ILE A 133 3.73 -15.94 -7.04
N LEU A 134 4.17 -14.70 -7.25
CA LEU A 134 3.50 -13.75 -8.15
C LEU A 134 3.75 -14.03 -9.62
N LYS A 135 4.77 -14.85 -9.96
CA LYS A 135 5.11 -15.19 -11.37
C LYS A 135 3.96 -15.88 -12.11
N GLN A 136 2.99 -16.43 -11.38
CA GLN A 136 1.80 -17.12 -11.90
C GLN A 136 0.63 -16.16 -12.18
N ILE A 137 0.69 -14.91 -11.72
CA ILE A 137 -0.36 -13.91 -11.92
C ILE A 137 -0.17 -13.28 -13.30
N LYS A 138 -1.20 -13.38 -14.15
CA LYS A 138 -1.15 -12.88 -15.54
C LYS A 138 -0.78 -11.40 -15.64
N THR A 139 -1.25 -10.57 -14.72
CA THR A 139 -1.01 -9.13 -14.70
C THR A 139 0.27 -8.72 -13.96
N TYR A 140 1.10 -9.69 -13.54
CA TYR A 140 2.39 -9.41 -12.92
C TYR A 140 3.45 -9.08 -13.97
N ASN A 141 4.01 -7.86 -13.91
CA ASN A 141 5.17 -7.49 -14.70
C ASN A 141 6.45 -7.83 -13.91
N ARG A 142 7.19 -8.83 -14.40
CA ARG A 142 8.44 -9.28 -13.77
C ARG A 142 9.54 -8.23 -13.77
N SER A 143 9.67 -7.45 -14.86
CA SER A 143 10.72 -6.43 -14.98
C SER A 143 10.47 -5.25 -14.05
N LYS A 144 9.20 -4.82 -13.92
CA LYS A 144 8.81 -3.69 -13.07
C LYS A 144 8.43 -4.08 -11.64
N LYS A 145 8.44 -5.39 -11.32
CA LYS A 145 8.01 -5.99 -10.05
C LYS A 145 6.72 -5.37 -9.51
N HIS A 146 5.68 -5.41 -10.34
CA HIS A 146 4.35 -4.94 -9.94
C HIS A 146 3.24 -5.83 -10.48
N ILE A 147 2.08 -5.75 -9.84
CA ILE A 147 0.83 -6.26 -10.41
C ILE A 147 0.01 -5.06 -10.85
N VAL A 148 -0.59 -5.13 -12.05
CA VAL A 148 -1.51 -4.13 -12.54
C VAL A 148 -2.95 -4.62 -12.33
N LEU A 149 -3.78 -3.79 -11.71
CA LEU A 149 -5.23 -3.98 -11.61
C LEU A 149 -5.90 -2.92 -12.48
N HIS A 150 -6.56 -3.39 -13.53
CA HIS A 150 -7.41 -2.59 -14.40
C HIS A 150 -8.85 -2.61 -13.88
N SER A 151 -9.67 -1.64 -14.28
CA SER A 151 -11.08 -1.56 -13.87
C SER A 151 -11.95 -2.71 -14.39
N ASP A 152 -11.50 -3.41 -15.44
CA ASP A 152 -12.20 -4.51 -16.13
C ASP A 152 -11.57 -5.89 -15.84
N ILE A 153 -10.70 -5.99 -14.84
CA ILE A 153 -10.06 -7.25 -14.47
C ILE A 153 -11.11 -8.30 -14.08
N ASN A 154 -10.96 -9.52 -14.59
CA ASN A 154 -11.92 -10.58 -14.28
C ASN A 154 -11.79 -11.04 -12.80
N ASN A 155 -12.88 -11.61 -12.27
CA ASN A 155 -12.93 -12.05 -10.87
C ASN A 155 -11.92 -13.16 -10.56
N ASP A 156 -11.63 -14.06 -11.51
CA ASP A 156 -10.67 -15.15 -11.29
C ASP A 156 -9.25 -14.63 -11.09
N ILE A 157 -8.80 -13.69 -11.93
CA ILE A 157 -7.48 -13.05 -11.77
C ILE A 157 -7.46 -12.22 -10.50
N LEU A 158 -8.52 -11.48 -10.19
CA LEU A 158 -8.61 -10.69 -8.97
C LEU A 158 -8.49 -11.59 -7.72
N ASN A 159 -9.23 -12.70 -7.68
CA ASN A 159 -9.17 -13.67 -6.60
C ASN A 159 -7.78 -14.32 -6.49
N ASN A 160 -7.16 -14.64 -7.62
CA ASN A 160 -5.79 -15.15 -7.63
C ASN A 160 -4.80 -14.13 -7.04
N ILE A 161 -4.93 -12.84 -7.38
CA ILE A 161 -4.13 -11.76 -6.76
C ILE A 161 -4.37 -11.71 -5.25
N LYS A 162 -5.63 -11.70 -4.82
CA LYS A 162 -6.02 -11.65 -3.40
C LYS A 162 -5.41 -12.81 -2.61
N ILE A 163 -5.51 -14.04 -3.11
CA ILE A 163 -4.95 -15.24 -2.46
C ILE A 163 -3.43 -15.15 -2.35
N ASN A 164 -2.74 -14.79 -3.43
CA ASN A 164 -1.28 -14.72 -3.41
C ASN A 164 -0.77 -13.57 -2.54
N LEU A 165 -1.44 -12.42 -2.55
CA LEU A 165 -1.10 -11.30 -1.67
C LEU A 165 -1.29 -11.68 -0.20
N LYS A 166 -2.38 -12.39 0.11
CA LYS A 166 -2.62 -12.92 1.46
C LYS A 166 -1.49 -13.85 1.91
N LYS A 167 -1.12 -14.83 1.07
CA LYS A 167 0.00 -15.74 1.35
C LYS A 167 1.31 -14.99 1.56
N LEU A 168 1.60 -14.00 0.72
CA LEU A 168 2.81 -13.19 0.84
C LEU A 168 2.89 -12.46 2.19
N VAL A 169 1.82 -11.78 2.58
CA VAL A 169 1.81 -10.98 3.81
C VAL A 169 1.75 -11.87 5.05
N GLN A 170 1.01 -12.98 5.02
CA GLN A 170 0.89 -13.88 6.16
C GLN A 170 2.12 -14.75 6.42
N ASN A 171 2.92 -15.03 5.38
CA ASN A 171 4.18 -15.78 5.51
C ASN A 171 5.39 -14.90 5.85
N LEU A 172 5.16 -13.66 6.29
CA LEU A 172 6.22 -12.84 6.84
C LEU A 172 6.70 -13.48 8.16
N PRO A 173 8.00 -13.83 8.29
CA PRO A 173 8.55 -14.35 9.55
C PRO A 173 8.46 -13.30 10.66
#